data_AF-A0A8E2JSP4-F1
#
_entry.id   AF-A0A8E2JSP4-F1
#
_cell.length_a   1.000
_cell.length_b   1.000
_cell.length_c   1.000
_cell.angle_alpha   90.00
_cell.angle_beta   90.00
_cell.angle_gamma   90.00
#
_symmetry.space_group_name_H-M   'P 1'
#
loop_
_entity.id
_entity.type
_entity.pdbx_description
1 polymer ?
#
loop_
_entity_poly.entity_id
_entity_poly.type
_entity_poly.pdbx_seq_one_letter_code
_entity_poly.pdbx_strand_id
1 'polypeptide(L)'
;MIYTIVLVALLSSFLTLPVLFNYVSGIPYEQYILAPSSRTLYPISVHGTNGTVSNSISLARSLTGSCVFDGVSSATFNYQKNIAGVVTLTIGTISSSDQFIGITFSESSLWISSKYSDATADGGRDETLWFQPTSSGGYTVSREHERGSFRHLTLVHNSTGTLEVTHVETHFTPMPHYAEDNLRNYTGYFHSNDELLN
;
A
#
# COMPACT_ATOMS: atom_id res chain seq x y z
N MET A 1 83.79 41.90 11.75
CA MET A 1 84.19 40.93 12.78
C MET A 1 82.92 40.46 13.48
N ILE A 2 82.61 39.17 13.29
CA ILE A 2 81.63 38.35 14.05
C ILE A 2 80.14 38.52 13.72
N TYR A 3 79.59 37.37 13.32
CA TYR A 3 78.26 36.95 12.87
C TYR A 3 77.12 37.20 13.87
N THR A 4 75.88 37.33 13.35
CA THR A 4 74.75 36.40 13.60
C THR A 4 73.59 36.80 12.68
N ILE A 5 73.25 35.94 11.69
CA ILE A 5 71.98 36.02 10.94
C ILE A 5 71.15 34.82 11.41
N VAL A 6 70.04 35.09 12.07
CA VAL A 6 69.04 34.08 12.42
C VAL A 6 68.10 33.90 11.23
N LEU A 7 68.05 32.67 10.74
CA LEU A 7 67.15 32.20 9.69
C LEU A 7 65.75 32.01 10.30
N VAL A 8 64.74 32.72 9.79
CA VAL A 8 63.32 32.42 10.08
C VAL A 8 62.70 31.86 8.81
N ALA A 9 62.48 30.55 8.79
CA ALA A 9 61.72 29.87 7.76
C ALA A 9 60.22 30.02 8.08
N LEU A 10 59.46 30.67 7.21
CA LEU A 10 57.99 30.63 7.24
C LEU A 10 57.54 29.33 6.55
N LEU A 11 57.14 28.33 7.34
CA LEU A 11 56.32 27.22 6.83
C LEU A 11 54.85 27.65 6.87
N SER A 12 54.28 27.92 5.69
CA SER A 12 52.83 28.03 5.52
C SER A 12 52.24 26.61 5.41
N SER A 13 51.69 26.12 6.51
CA SER A 13 50.92 24.86 6.53
C SER A 13 49.54 25.09 5.92
N PHE A 14 49.32 24.63 4.68
CA PHE A 14 47.99 24.55 4.11
C PHE A 14 47.23 23.38 4.77
N LEU A 15 46.24 23.70 5.61
CA LEU A 15 45.26 22.71 6.09
C LEU A 15 44.41 22.26 4.89
N THR A 16 44.61 21.03 4.42
CA THR A 16 43.69 20.39 3.48
C THR A 16 42.50 19.83 4.27
N LEU A 17 41.33 20.46 4.14
CA LEU A 17 40.06 19.88 4.61
C LEU A 17 39.71 18.69 3.70
N PRO A 18 39.53 17.47 4.23
CA PRO A 18 38.99 16.38 3.42
C PRO A 18 37.51 16.66 3.16
N VAL A 19 37.17 17.00 1.92
CA VAL A 19 35.78 17.04 1.45
C VAL A 19 35.34 15.59 1.30
N LEU A 20 34.57 15.10 2.27
CA LEU A 20 33.86 13.83 2.16
C LEU A 20 32.72 14.00 1.15
N PHE A 21 32.96 13.63 -0.11
CA PHE A 21 31.89 13.42 -1.07
C PHE A 21 31.15 12.14 -0.69
N ASN A 22 29.98 12.28 -0.06
CA ASN A 22 29.02 11.20 0.01
C ASN A 22 28.49 10.95 -1.40
N TYR A 23 29.01 9.93 -2.08
CA TYR A 23 28.37 9.41 -3.27
C TYR A 23 27.05 8.76 -2.85
N VAL A 24 25.95 9.47 -3.03
CA VAL A 24 24.64 8.81 -3.10
C VAL A 24 24.62 8.09 -4.44
N SER A 25 24.94 6.80 -4.43
CA SER A 25 24.64 5.93 -5.57
C SER A 25 23.12 5.77 -5.62
N GLY A 26 22.46 6.50 -6.52
CA GLY A 26 21.05 6.25 -6.81
C GLY A 26 20.88 4.84 -7.37
N ILE A 27 19.78 4.18 -7.01
CA ILE A 27 19.42 2.90 -7.62
C ILE A 27 19.10 3.20 -9.10
N PRO A 28 19.79 2.58 -10.08
CA PRO A 28 19.50 2.83 -11.48
C PRO A 28 18.02 2.58 -11.77
N TYR A 29 17.35 3.56 -12.36
CA TYR A 29 15.96 3.44 -12.80
C TYR A 29 14.96 3.06 -11.69
N GLU A 30 15.23 3.53 -10.45
CA GLU A 30 14.41 3.32 -9.27
C GLU A 30 12.92 3.60 -9.49
N GLN A 31 12.57 4.55 -10.37
CA GLN A 31 11.19 4.89 -10.69
C GLN A 31 10.38 3.71 -11.26
N TYR A 32 11.03 2.72 -11.87
CA TYR A 32 10.38 1.51 -12.41
C TYR A 32 10.37 0.33 -11.40
N ILE A 33 10.90 0.51 -10.18
CA ILE A 33 10.75 -0.47 -9.11
C ILE A 33 9.35 -0.37 -8.54
N LEU A 34 8.45 -1.23 -9.02
CA LEU A 34 7.04 -1.18 -8.63
C LEU A 34 6.73 -1.91 -7.33
N ALA A 35 7.63 -2.80 -6.84
CA ALA A 35 7.45 -3.47 -5.56
C ALA A 35 7.26 -2.46 -4.41
N PRO A 36 6.40 -2.79 -3.44
CA PRO A 36 6.22 -1.93 -2.28
C PRO A 36 7.47 -1.93 -1.40
N SER A 37 7.61 -0.90 -0.57
CA SER A 37 8.70 -0.79 0.41
C SER A 37 8.42 -1.53 1.72
N SER A 38 7.21 -2.09 1.89
CA SER A 38 6.77 -2.85 3.06
C SER A 38 5.81 -3.94 2.63
N ARG A 39 5.69 -5.01 3.44
CA ARG A 39 4.63 -6.01 3.25
C ARG A 39 3.27 -5.51 3.67
N THR A 40 3.16 -4.46 4.50
CA THR A 40 1.86 -3.91 4.87
C THR A 40 1.49 -2.77 3.94
N LEU A 41 0.45 -3.00 3.15
CA LEU A 41 -0.06 -2.05 2.16
C LEU A 41 -1.37 -1.44 2.64
N TYR A 42 -1.55 -0.18 2.29
CA TYR A 42 -2.79 0.55 2.53
C TYR A 42 -3.33 1.05 1.19
N PRO A 43 -4.66 1.17 1.04
CA PRO A 43 -5.19 1.83 -0.13
C PRO A 43 -4.68 3.27 -0.20
N ILE A 44 -4.42 3.80 -1.40
CA ILE A 44 -3.81 5.12 -1.57
C ILE A 44 -4.87 6.22 -1.67
N SER A 45 -6.02 5.91 -2.26
CA SER A 45 -7.14 6.85 -2.39
C SER A 45 -8.49 6.15 -2.41
N VAL A 46 -9.55 6.92 -2.21
CA VAL A 46 -10.93 6.49 -2.46
C VAL A 46 -11.19 6.65 -3.96
N HIS A 47 -11.64 5.58 -4.63
CA HIS A 47 -12.10 5.62 -6.01
C HIS A 47 -13.53 6.16 -6.09
N GLY A 48 -14.41 5.73 -5.19
CA GLY A 48 -15.78 6.21 -5.13
C GLY A 48 -16.59 5.54 -4.03
N THR A 49 -17.78 6.06 -3.76
CA THR A 49 -18.74 5.51 -2.81
C THR A 49 -20.11 5.37 -3.45
N ASN A 50 -20.94 4.49 -2.89
CA ASN A 50 -22.34 4.32 -3.24
C ASN A 50 -23.16 4.17 -1.95
N GLY A 51 -24.37 4.74 -1.91
CA GLY A 51 -25.14 4.84 -0.68
C GLY A 51 -24.50 5.79 0.33
N THR A 52 -24.72 5.55 1.62
CA THR A 52 -24.27 6.42 2.71
C THR A 52 -22.97 5.88 3.32
N VAL A 53 -21.85 6.54 3.03
CA VAL A 53 -20.55 6.25 3.65
C VAL A 53 -19.94 7.53 4.17
N SER A 54 -19.71 7.60 5.49
CA SER A 54 -19.11 8.74 6.16
C SER A 54 -17.59 8.57 6.25
N ASN A 55 -16.84 9.62 5.89
CA ASN A 55 -15.39 9.72 6.11
C ASN A 55 -14.56 8.56 5.52
N SER A 56 -14.92 8.05 4.34
CA SER A 56 -14.20 6.94 3.68
C SER A 56 -12.71 7.20 3.46
N ILE A 57 -12.29 8.45 3.31
CA ILE A 57 -10.89 8.82 3.16
C ILE A 57 -10.02 8.38 4.35
N SER A 58 -10.60 8.16 5.53
CA SER A 58 -9.86 7.71 6.71
C SER A 58 -9.31 6.29 6.59
N LEU A 59 -9.72 5.53 5.57
CA LEU A 59 -9.20 4.18 5.29
C LEU A 59 -8.08 4.18 4.23
N ALA A 60 -7.66 5.35 3.75
CA ALA A 60 -6.58 5.48 2.77
C ALA A 60 -5.29 6.02 3.42
N ARG A 61 -4.14 5.83 2.76
CA ARG A 61 -2.81 6.38 3.09
C ARG A 61 -2.33 6.04 4.51
N SER A 62 -2.58 4.82 4.98
CA SER A 62 -2.24 4.40 6.35
C SER A 62 -2.92 5.24 7.45
N LEU A 63 -3.93 6.04 7.10
CA LEU A 63 -4.70 6.75 8.10
C LEU A 63 -5.42 5.72 8.97
N THR A 64 -5.53 6.04 10.25
CA THR A 64 -6.48 5.42 11.15
C THR A 64 -7.58 6.43 11.38
N GLY A 65 -8.83 5.97 11.35
CA GLY A 65 -9.96 6.85 11.61
C GLY A 65 -11.25 6.09 11.68
N SER A 66 -12.35 6.77 11.43
CA SER A 66 -13.70 6.19 11.53
C SER A 66 -14.38 6.37 10.18
N CYS A 67 -14.53 5.27 9.44
CA CYS A 67 -15.34 5.21 8.23
C CYS A 67 -16.60 4.42 8.54
N VAL A 68 -17.76 5.06 8.44
CA VAL A 68 -19.04 4.45 8.82
C VAL A 68 -19.87 4.20 7.58
N PHE A 69 -20.26 2.94 7.40
CA PHE A 69 -21.23 2.49 6.40
C PHE A 69 -22.62 2.50 7.05
N ASP A 70 -23.62 3.03 6.36
CA ASP A 70 -25.01 3.09 6.81
C ASP A 70 -25.94 2.58 5.72
N GLY A 71 -26.82 1.65 6.08
CA GLY A 71 -27.70 0.97 5.14
C GLY A 71 -26.91 0.22 4.06
N VAL A 72 -27.58 -0.08 2.95
CA VAL A 72 -26.90 -0.66 1.78
C VAL A 72 -25.98 0.39 1.16
N SER A 73 -24.67 0.18 1.32
CA SER A 73 -23.65 1.15 0.91
C SER A 73 -22.33 0.45 0.56
N SER A 74 -21.47 1.13 -0.18
CA SER A 74 -20.15 0.60 -0.55
C SER A 74 -19.12 1.69 -0.75
N ALA A 75 -17.85 1.37 -0.52
CA ALA A 75 -16.72 2.25 -0.80
C ALA A 75 -15.63 1.47 -1.52
N THR A 76 -15.18 1.99 -2.66
CA THR A 76 -14.07 1.42 -3.43
C THR A 76 -12.80 2.22 -3.19
N PHE A 77 -11.71 1.52 -2.94
CA PHE A 77 -10.39 2.07 -2.70
C PHE A 77 -9.41 1.64 -3.80
N ASN A 78 -8.45 2.51 -4.12
CA ASN A 78 -7.47 2.31 -5.18
C ASN A 78 -6.06 2.24 -4.61
N TYR A 79 -5.35 1.16 -4.89
CA TYR A 79 -3.93 0.98 -4.53
C TYR A 79 -2.96 1.62 -5.52
N GLN A 80 -3.47 2.20 -6.63
CA GLN A 80 -2.77 2.79 -7.79
C GLN A 80 -1.90 1.83 -8.59
N LYS A 81 -1.35 0.81 -7.94
CA LYS A 81 -0.66 -0.32 -8.54
C LYS A 81 -1.52 -1.57 -8.37
N ASN A 82 -1.39 -2.47 -9.31
CA ASN A 82 -1.93 -3.81 -9.15
C ASN A 82 -1.03 -4.59 -8.18
N ILE A 83 -1.63 -5.13 -7.12
CA ILE A 83 -0.98 -5.79 -5.99
C ILE A 83 -1.61 -7.17 -5.76
N ALA A 84 -1.10 -7.92 -4.78
CA ALA A 84 -1.66 -9.18 -4.33
C ALA A 84 -1.47 -9.31 -2.82
N GLY A 85 -2.32 -10.09 -2.17
CA GLY A 85 -2.17 -10.34 -0.74
C GLY A 85 -3.44 -10.73 0.02
N VAL A 86 -3.31 -10.70 1.35
CA VAL A 86 -4.39 -10.96 2.30
C VAL A 86 -4.88 -9.65 2.89
N VAL A 87 -6.18 -9.40 2.84
CA VAL A 87 -6.78 -8.19 3.41
C VAL A 87 -7.19 -8.44 4.86
N THR A 88 -6.92 -7.46 5.71
CA THR A 88 -7.48 -7.36 7.06
C THR A 88 -8.27 -6.07 7.19
N LEU A 89 -9.50 -6.18 7.69
CA LEU A 89 -10.32 -5.05 8.12
C LEU A 89 -10.24 -4.93 9.64
N THR A 90 -10.10 -3.72 10.17
CA THR A 90 -10.36 -3.47 11.59
C THR A 90 -11.75 -2.89 11.73
N ILE A 91 -12.65 -3.64 12.37
CA ILE A 91 -14.04 -3.25 12.61
C ILE A 91 -14.14 -2.54 13.96
N GLY A 92 -14.83 -1.41 13.98
CA GLY A 92 -15.15 -0.65 15.17
C GLY A 92 -16.54 -0.98 15.70
N THR A 93 -17.36 0.06 15.89
CA THR A 93 -18.74 -0.04 16.37
C THR A 93 -19.65 -0.66 15.31
N ILE A 94 -20.54 -1.56 15.74
CA ILE A 94 -21.63 -2.13 14.93
C ILE A 94 -22.96 -1.84 15.61
N SER A 95 -24.00 -1.51 14.84
CA SER A 95 -25.32 -1.19 15.40
C SER A 95 -26.07 -2.40 15.97
N SER A 96 -25.77 -3.60 15.46
CA SER A 96 -26.31 -4.89 15.93
C SER A 96 -25.42 -6.05 15.47
N SER A 97 -25.73 -7.28 15.88
CA SER A 97 -25.06 -8.50 15.39
C SER A 97 -25.40 -8.88 13.94
N ASP A 98 -26.41 -8.23 13.36
CA ASP A 98 -26.93 -8.52 12.02
C ASP A 98 -26.35 -7.53 10.99
N GLN A 99 -25.07 -7.20 11.13
CA GLN A 99 -24.33 -6.38 10.18
C GLN A 99 -23.35 -7.23 9.37
N PHE A 100 -23.27 -6.96 8.07
CA PHE A 100 -22.39 -7.68 7.15
C PHE A 100 -21.53 -6.69 6.38
N ILE A 101 -20.24 -7.01 6.27
CA ILE A 101 -19.30 -6.26 5.44
C ILE A 101 -18.62 -7.24 4.48
N GLY A 102 -18.75 -6.97 3.20
CA GLY A 102 -18.22 -7.76 2.10
C GLY A 102 -16.98 -7.11 1.49
N ILE A 103 -16.12 -7.93 0.89
CA ILE A 103 -14.99 -7.49 0.09
C ILE A 103 -15.14 -8.02 -1.33
N THR A 104 -14.93 -7.13 -2.31
CA THR A 104 -14.72 -7.52 -3.71
C THR A 104 -13.44 -6.90 -4.27
N PHE A 105 -12.88 -7.55 -5.29
CA PHE A 105 -11.60 -7.20 -5.90
C PHE A 105 -11.75 -6.97 -7.40
N SER A 106 -11.05 -5.97 -7.94
CA SER A 106 -10.89 -5.81 -9.39
C SER A 106 -9.53 -5.23 -9.78
N GLU A 107 -9.02 -5.65 -10.94
CA GLU A 107 -7.76 -5.13 -11.52
C GLU A 107 -7.99 -3.83 -12.28
N SER A 108 -9.15 -3.68 -12.94
CA SER A 108 -9.50 -2.55 -13.80
C SER A 108 -10.64 -1.73 -13.22
N SER A 109 -10.61 -0.41 -13.40
CA SER A 109 -11.72 0.45 -12.99
C SER A 109 -13.02 0.16 -13.77
N LEU A 110 -12.93 -0.50 -14.92
CA LEU A 110 -14.09 -0.87 -15.75
C LEU A 110 -14.95 -1.98 -15.13
N TRP A 111 -14.38 -2.78 -14.22
CA TRP A 111 -15.01 -3.99 -13.67
C TRP A 111 -15.28 -3.93 -12.17
N ILE A 112 -15.05 -2.77 -11.54
CA ILE A 112 -15.42 -2.52 -10.13
C ILE A 112 -16.90 -2.86 -9.92
N SER A 113 -17.16 -3.70 -8.93
CA SER A 113 -18.51 -4.16 -8.59
C SER A 113 -18.66 -4.39 -7.10
N SER A 114 -19.80 -4.01 -6.54
CA SER A 114 -20.19 -4.36 -5.16
C SER A 114 -20.86 -5.73 -5.04
N LYS A 115 -20.91 -6.50 -6.13
CA LYS A 115 -21.63 -7.79 -6.18
C LYS A 115 -20.72 -9.00 -6.38
N TYR A 116 -19.55 -8.79 -6.96
CA TYR A 116 -18.63 -9.84 -7.34
C TYR A 116 -17.22 -9.28 -7.50
N SER A 117 -16.23 -10.15 -7.40
CA SER A 117 -14.85 -9.86 -7.79
C SER A 117 -14.61 -10.29 -9.24
N ASP A 118 -13.56 -9.75 -9.87
CA ASP A 118 -12.99 -10.35 -11.08
C ASP A 118 -12.67 -11.83 -10.78
N ALA A 119 -12.84 -12.77 -11.72
CA ALA A 119 -12.47 -14.17 -11.51
C ALA A 119 -11.06 -14.48 -12.03
N THR A 120 -10.58 -15.69 -11.71
CA THR A 120 -9.39 -16.23 -12.36
C THR A 120 -9.75 -16.79 -13.76
N ALA A 121 -8.94 -16.45 -14.76
CA ALA A 121 -9.09 -16.92 -16.15
C ALA A 121 -10.50 -16.67 -16.74
N ASP A 122 -11.04 -17.64 -17.48
CA ASP A 122 -12.36 -17.55 -18.14
C ASP A 122 -13.54 -17.77 -17.16
N GLY A 123 -13.28 -17.82 -15.85
CA GLY A 123 -14.26 -18.15 -14.81
C GLY A 123 -15.35 -17.09 -14.58
N GLY A 124 -15.23 -15.92 -15.19
CA GLY A 124 -16.23 -14.86 -15.08
C GLY A 124 -16.12 -14.04 -13.80
N ARG A 125 -16.93 -14.36 -12.78
CA ARG A 125 -17.12 -13.52 -11.58
C ARG A 125 -17.01 -14.36 -10.30
N ASP A 126 -16.07 -14.00 -9.42
CA ASP A 126 -15.95 -14.62 -8.10
C ASP A 126 -16.92 -13.95 -7.11
N GLU A 127 -17.30 -14.68 -6.06
CA GLU A 127 -18.24 -14.19 -5.06
C GLU A 127 -17.66 -13.06 -4.19
N THR A 128 -18.55 -12.36 -3.49
CA THR A 128 -18.17 -11.38 -2.47
C THR A 128 -17.75 -12.12 -1.21
N LEU A 129 -16.58 -11.77 -0.65
CA LEU A 129 -16.12 -12.36 0.62
C LEU A 129 -16.78 -11.63 1.78
N TRP A 130 -17.69 -12.30 2.48
CA TRP A 130 -18.48 -11.69 3.56
C TRP A 130 -17.89 -11.98 4.94
N PHE A 131 -17.84 -10.94 5.76
CA PHE A 131 -17.72 -11.05 7.21
C PHE A 131 -19.05 -10.67 7.87
N GLN A 132 -19.37 -11.36 8.97
CA GLN A 132 -20.40 -10.96 9.91
C GLN A 132 -19.73 -10.62 11.25
N PRO A 133 -19.31 -9.36 11.47
CA PRO A 133 -18.65 -8.99 12.70
C PRO A 133 -19.56 -9.16 13.92
N THR A 134 -19.05 -9.80 14.96
CA THR A 134 -19.76 -9.98 16.26
C THR A 134 -19.21 -9.05 17.34
N SER A 135 -18.03 -8.47 17.11
CA SER A 135 -17.36 -7.51 17.98
C SER A 135 -16.38 -6.64 17.21
N SER A 136 -15.90 -5.57 17.83
CA SER A 136 -14.78 -4.79 17.30
C SER A 136 -13.50 -5.63 17.25
N GLY A 137 -12.70 -5.49 16.20
CA GLY A 137 -11.43 -6.21 16.06
C GLY A 137 -10.98 -6.42 14.62
N GLY A 138 -9.92 -7.19 14.45
CA GLY A 138 -9.38 -7.56 13.14
C GLY A 138 -10.15 -8.72 12.51
N TYR A 139 -10.57 -8.55 11.26
CA TYR A 139 -11.23 -9.54 10.43
C TYR A 139 -10.39 -9.74 9.18
N THR A 140 -9.72 -10.89 9.11
CA THR A 140 -8.74 -11.20 8.06
C THR A 140 -9.34 -12.20 7.09
N VAL A 141 -9.18 -11.92 5.79
CA VAL A 141 -9.53 -12.85 4.71
C VAL A 141 -8.76 -14.15 4.92
N SER A 142 -9.44 -15.29 4.84
CA SER A 142 -8.77 -16.59 5.01
C SER A 142 -7.80 -16.87 3.86
N ARG A 143 -6.78 -17.70 4.12
CA ARG A 143 -5.64 -17.88 3.22
C ARG A 143 -6.04 -18.51 1.87
N GLU A 144 -7.08 -19.32 1.85
CA GLU A 144 -7.65 -19.91 0.64
C GLU A 144 -8.39 -18.90 -0.24
N HIS A 145 -8.76 -17.74 0.31
CA HIS A 145 -9.35 -16.62 -0.42
C HIS A 145 -8.38 -15.43 -0.60
N GLU A 146 -7.07 -15.64 -0.38
CA GLU A 146 -6.09 -14.60 -0.72
C GLU A 146 -6.22 -14.23 -2.20
N ARG A 147 -6.06 -12.93 -2.48
CA ARG A 147 -6.17 -12.45 -3.84
C ARG A 147 -4.79 -12.35 -4.47
N GLY A 148 -4.56 -13.16 -5.51
CA GLY A 148 -3.34 -13.16 -6.30
C GLY A 148 -3.14 -11.92 -7.17
N SER A 149 -4.18 -11.09 -7.34
CA SER A 149 -4.11 -9.85 -8.11
C SER A 149 -5.33 -8.96 -7.87
N PHE A 150 -5.11 -7.67 -7.58
CA PHE A 150 -6.12 -6.61 -7.57
C PHE A 150 -5.49 -5.21 -7.49
N ARG A 151 -6.22 -4.20 -7.98
CA ARG A 151 -5.88 -2.76 -7.79
C ARG A 151 -6.95 -2.04 -7.00
N HIS A 152 -8.20 -2.43 -7.20
CA HIS A 152 -9.38 -1.87 -6.56
C HIS A 152 -9.93 -2.86 -5.55
N LEU A 153 -10.20 -2.38 -4.35
CA LEU A 153 -10.83 -3.12 -3.27
C LEU A 153 -12.13 -2.42 -2.91
N THR A 154 -13.27 -3.10 -2.98
CA THR A 154 -14.55 -2.52 -2.58
C THR A 154 -15.03 -3.17 -1.29
N LEU A 155 -15.32 -2.33 -0.31
CA LEU A 155 -16.06 -2.73 0.88
C LEU A 155 -17.54 -2.54 0.63
N VAL A 156 -18.35 -3.55 0.97
CA VAL A 156 -19.79 -3.59 0.67
C VAL A 156 -20.56 -3.86 1.96
N HIS A 157 -21.31 -2.89 2.44
CA HIS A 157 -22.24 -3.07 3.55
C HIS A 157 -23.62 -3.42 3.00
N ASN A 158 -24.21 -4.52 3.45
CA ASN A 158 -25.47 -5.03 2.93
C ASN A 158 -26.47 -5.36 4.05
N SER A 159 -26.67 -4.40 4.95
CA SER A 159 -27.63 -4.47 6.05
C SER A 159 -28.27 -3.10 6.26
N THR A 160 -29.28 -3.01 7.14
CA THR A 160 -30.06 -1.79 7.38
C THR A 160 -29.52 -0.91 8.51
N GLY A 161 -28.44 -1.36 9.18
CA GLY A 161 -27.84 -0.65 10.32
C GLY A 161 -26.57 0.10 9.94
N THR A 162 -25.70 0.30 10.92
CA THR A 162 -24.39 0.92 10.73
C THR A 162 -23.25 0.00 11.13
N LEU A 163 -22.15 0.11 10.38
CA LEU A 163 -20.91 -0.61 10.64
C LEU A 163 -19.74 0.31 10.42
N GLU A 164 -18.87 0.39 11.43
CA GLU A 164 -17.64 1.18 11.39
C GLU A 164 -16.45 0.30 10.97
N VAL A 165 -15.70 0.77 9.99
CA VAL A 165 -14.36 0.26 9.67
C VAL A 165 -13.38 1.33 10.05
N THR A 166 -12.37 0.97 10.84
CA THR A 166 -11.34 1.92 11.31
C THR A 166 -10.01 1.80 10.60
N HIS A 167 -9.79 0.65 9.97
CA HIS A 167 -8.55 0.38 9.25
C HIS A 167 -8.76 -0.68 8.15
N VAL A 168 -8.01 -0.52 7.06
CA VAL A 168 -7.90 -1.50 5.98
C VAL A 168 -6.43 -1.66 5.64
N GLU A 169 -5.94 -2.89 5.72
CA GLU A 169 -4.57 -3.22 5.32
C GLU A 169 -4.56 -4.46 4.43
N THR A 170 -3.54 -4.56 3.58
CA THR A 170 -3.25 -5.77 2.82
C THR A 170 -1.83 -6.22 3.13
N HIS A 171 -1.67 -7.46 3.59
CA HIS A 171 -0.38 -8.11 3.66
C HIS A 171 0.04 -8.61 2.27
N PHE A 172 1.06 -7.99 1.70
CA PHE A 172 1.66 -8.32 0.40
C PHE A 172 2.40 -9.65 0.47
N THR A 173 1.86 -10.64 -0.24
CA THR A 173 2.36 -12.01 -0.30
C THR A 173 3.36 -12.32 -1.42
N PRO A 174 3.44 -11.54 -2.54
CA PRO A 174 4.47 -11.79 -3.54
C PRO A 174 5.89 -11.69 -2.98
N MET A 175 6.83 -12.28 -3.74
CA MET A 175 8.24 -12.33 -3.40
C MET A 175 8.49 -12.93 -2.00
N PRO A 176 7.97 -14.13 -1.68
CA PRO A 176 8.07 -14.69 -0.33
C PRO A 176 9.50 -14.99 0.12
N HIS A 177 10.45 -15.08 -0.82
CA HIS A 177 11.87 -15.30 -0.55
C HIS A 177 12.63 -14.03 -0.12
N TYR A 178 12.03 -12.84 -0.27
CA TYR A 178 12.61 -11.58 0.20
C TYR A 178 12.15 -11.26 1.62
N ALA A 179 13.07 -10.76 2.46
CA ALA A 179 12.72 -10.18 3.74
C ALA A 179 11.88 -8.89 3.55
N GLU A 180 11.15 -8.50 4.60
CA GLU A 180 10.20 -7.38 4.55
C GLU A 180 10.83 -6.05 4.12
N ASP A 181 12.05 -5.77 4.58
CA ASP A 181 12.84 -4.58 4.29
C ASP A 181 13.60 -4.65 2.95
N ASN A 182 13.48 -5.77 2.23
CA ASN A 182 14.28 -6.06 1.05
C ASN A 182 13.46 -6.25 -0.25
N LEU A 183 12.15 -5.97 -0.22
CA LEU A 183 11.26 -6.13 -1.38
C LEU A 183 11.68 -5.33 -2.63
N ARG A 184 12.45 -4.25 -2.45
CA ARG A 184 12.95 -3.39 -3.54
C ARG A 184 14.41 -3.67 -3.92
N ASN A 185 15.05 -4.67 -3.31
CA ASN A 185 16.45 -4.97 -3.52
C ASN A 185 16.66 -5.83 -4.78
N TYR A 186 16.34 -5.25 -5.94
CA TYR A 186 16.54 -5.86 -7.23
C TYR A 186 18.01 -5.77 -7.65
N THR A 187 18.53 -6.82 -8.28
CA THR A 187 19.90 -6.83 -8.83
C THR A 187 19.92 -6.60 -10.34
N GLY A 188 18.77 -6.74 -11.02
CA GLY A 188 18.63 -6.54 -12.46
C GLY A 188 17.72 -5.35 -12.77
N TYR A 189 18.10 -4.57 -13.79
CA TYR A 189 17.39 -3.38 -14.23
C TYR A 189 17.34 -3.33 -15.76
N PHE A 190 16.24 -2.81 -16.30
CA PHE A 190 16.07 -2.52 -17.72
C PHE A 190 15.69 -1.05 -17.89
N HIS A 191 16.21 -0.42 -18.94
CA HIS A 191 15.84 0.92 -19.37
C HIS A 191 16.28 1.15 -20.81
N SER A 192 15.51 1.95 -21.51
CA SER A 192 15.75 2.43 -22.87
C SER A 192 15.39 3.92 -22.98
N ASN A 193 15.68 4.52 -24.13
CA ASN A 193 15.24 5.87 -24.45
C ASN A 193 13.77 5.96 -24.93
N ASP A 194 13.05 4.84 -24.92
CA ASP A 194 11.61 4.76 -25.22
C ASP A 194 10.84 4.56 -23.91
N GLU A 195 10.13 5.58 -23.45
CA GLU A 195 9.35 5.54 -22.21
C GLU A 195 8.20 4.53 -22.25
N LEU A 196 7.72 4.11 -23.42
CA LEU A 196 6.69 3.07 -23.50
C LEU A 196 7.26 1.68 -23.25
N LEU A 197 8.54 1.45 -23.57
CA LEU A 197 9.23 0.19 -23.29
C LEU A 197 9.68 0.06 -21.84
N ASN A 198 9.85 1.19 -21.13
CA ASN A 198 10.26 1.25 -19.74
C ASN A 198 9.07 0.98 -18.79
#